data_AF-A0AA38LI80-F1
#
_entry.id   AF-A0AA38LI80-F1
#
_cell.length_a   1.000
_cell.length_b   1.000
_cell.length_c   1.000
_cell.angle_alpha   90.00
_cell.angle_beta   90.00
_cell.angle_gamma   90.00
#
_symmetry.space_group_name_H-M   'P 1'
#
loop_
_entity.id
_entity.type
_entity.pdbx_description
1 polymer ?
#
loop_
_entity_poly.entity_id
_entity_poly.type
_entity_poly.pdbx_seq_one_letter_code
_entity_poly.pdbx_strand_id
1 'polypeptide(L)'
;TSICTPTGATPFSLIYGSKAILPLEVQIPSLRVSLREFVSDEDYRQECLAQLELLDEWHLNALEHHQVYLEHVKRDYNKKLQHRDFKVGDLVLKENQNVTTLEWSQR
;
A
#
# COMPACT_ATOMS: atom_id res chain seq x y z
N THR A 1 -23.63 -19.35 1.22
CA THR A 1 -23.95 -20.22 2.38
C THR A 1 -22.64 -20.64 3.04
N SER A 2 -22.44 -20.39 4.33
CA SER A 2 -21.16 -20.71 5.01
C SER A 2 -21.21 -22.12 5.58
N ILE A 3 -20.19 -22.93 5.29
CA ILE A 3 -20.02 -24.29 5.81
C ILE A 3 -19.40 -24.16 7.21
N CYS A 4 -20.11 -24.61 8.25
CA CYS A 4 -19.59 -24.64 9.61
C CYS A 4 -18.86 -25.97 9.88
N THR A 5 -17.72 -25.91 10.54
CA THR A 5 -17.07 -27.09 11.12
C THR A 5 -17.84 -27.55 12.37
N PRO A 6 -17.67 -28.79 12.86
CA PRO A 6 -18.37 -29.29 14.06
C PRO A 6 -18.11 -28.46 15.34
N THR A 7 -17.12 -27.58 15.35
CA THR A 7 -16.87 -26.61 16.42
C THR A 7 -17.72 -25.33 16.29
N GLY A 8 -18.58 -25.23 15.28
CA GLY A 8 -19.41 -24.05 15.02
C GLY A 8 -18.64 -22.85 14.44
N ALA A 9 -17.33 -22.98 14.23
CA ALA A 9 -16.50 -21.95 13.63
C ALA A 9 -16.57 -22.03 12.10
N THR A 10 -16.53 -20.86 11.45
CA THR A 10 -16.35 -20.80 9.99
C THR A 10 -14.85 -20.86 9.66
N PRO A 11 -14.43 -21.50 8.55
CA PRO A 11 -13.02 -21.53 8.15
C PRO A 11 -12.36 -20.14 8.13
N PHE A 12 -13.10 -19.11 7.66
CA PHE A 12 -12.64 -17.72 7.69
C PHE A 12 -12.35 -17.22 9.11
N SER A 13 -13.24 -17.47 10.07
CA SER A 13 -13.05 -17.05 11.47
C SER A 13 -11.89 -17.74 12.18
N LEU A 14 -11.51 -18.94 11.73
CA LEU A 14 -10.33 -19.62 12.24
C LEU A 14 -9.03 -18.99 11.72
N ILE A 15 -9.03 -18.50 10.48
CA ILE A 15 -7.85 -17.91 9.85
C ILE A 15 -7.65 -16.45 10.28
N TYR A 16 -8.74 -15.67 10.30
CA TYR A 16 -8.69 -14.21 10.51
C TYR A 16 -9.20 -13.78 11.89
N GLY A 17 -9.56 -14.72 12.78
CA GLY A 17 -9.95 -14.44 14.17
C GLY A 17 -11.29 -13.72 14.36
N SER A 18 -12.05 -13.49 13.28
CA SER A 18 -13.34 -12.78 13.32
C SER A 18 -14.37 -13.43 12.39
N LYS A 19 -15.66 -13.29 12.73
CA LYS A 19 -16.73 -13.78 11.86
C LYS A 19 -16.68 -13.02 10.54
N ALA A 20 -16.80 -13.73 9.42
CA ALA A 20 -16.98 -13.09 8.12
C ALA A 20 -18.26 -12.24 8.15
N ILE A 21 -18.10 -10.91 8.11
CA ILE A 21 -19.20 -9.98 7.92
C ILE A 21 -19.29 -9.72 6.42
N LEU A 22 -20.44 -10.04 5.84
CA LEU A 22 -20.69 -9.70 4.45
C LEU A 22 -20.85 -8.17 4.36
N PRO A 23 -20.11 -7.49 3.46
CA PRO A 23 -20.29 -6.06 3.25
C PRO A 23 -21.74 -5.73 2.87
N LEU A 24 -22.23 -4.57 3.32
CA LEU A 24 -23.62 -4.14 3.10
C LEU A 24 -23.94 -4.02 1.60
N GLU A 25 -22.94 -3.68 0.79
CA GLU A 25 -22.99 -3.53 -0.66
C GLU A 25 -23.37 -4.84 -1.38
N VAL A 26 -23.14 -5.99 -0.75
CA VAL A 26 -23.55 -7.30 -1.28
C VAL A 26 -25.03 -7.58 -1.00
N GLN A 27 -25.59 -7.00 0.07
CA GLN A 27 -27.02 -7.13 0.40
C GLN A 27 -27.87 -6.05 -0.25
N ILE A 28 -27.32 -4.83 -0.38
CA ILE A 28 -27.98 -3.67 -0.94
C ILE A 28 -27.11 -3.18 -2.10
N PRO A 29 -27.55 -3.37 -3.36
CA PRO A 29 -26.78 -2.86 -4.49
C PRO A 29 -26.65 -1.34 -4.35
N SER A 30 -25.42 -0.84 -4.48
CA SER A 30 -25.19 0.60 -4.52
C SER A 30 -25.93 1.22 -5.71
N LEU A 31 -26.24 2.53 -5.64
CA LEU A 31 -26.88 3.25 -6.75
C LEU A 31 -26.12 3.06 -8.07
N ARG A 32 -24.79 2.98 -8.04
CA ARG A 32 -23.97 2.71 -9.24
C ARG A 32 -24.26 1.34 -9.84
N VAL A 33 -24.38 0.31 -9.00
CA VAL A 33 -24.70 -1.05 -9.43
C VAL A 33 -26.13 -1.14 -9.93
N SER A 34 -27.09 -0.48 -9.27
CA SER A 34 -28.48 -0.45 -9.73
C SER A 34 -28.65 0.31 -11.05
N LEU A 35 -27.88 1.37 -11.26
CA LEU A 35 -27.91 2.13 -12.51
C LEU A 35 -27.21 1.42 -13.68
N ARG A 36 -26.31 0.48 -13.40
CA ARG A 36 -25.60 -0.30 -14.43
C ARG A 36 -26.54 -1.05 -15.36
N GLU A 37 -27.67 -1.53 -14.87
CA GLU A 37 -28.67 -2.26 -15.67
C GLU A 37 -29.32 -1.40 -16.77
N PHE A 38 -29.22 -0.07 -16.66
CA PHE A 38 -29.81 0.88 -17.62
C PHE A 38 -28.79 1.44 -18.63
N VAL A 39 -27.53 1.05 -18.55
CA VAL A 39 -26.43 1.56 -19.40
C VAL A 39 -25.98 0.45 -20.34
N SER A 40 -25.69 0.79 -21.61
CA SER A 40 -25.15 -0.19 -22.55
C SER A 40 -23.74 -0.61 -22.12
N ASP A 41 -23.34 -1.84 -22.44
CA ASP A 41 -21.99 -2.32 -22.08
C ASP A 41 -20.87 -1.49 -22.70
N GLU A 42 -21.11 -0.92 -23.89
CA GLU A 42 -20.12 -0.07 -24.57
C GLU A 42 -19.96 1.28 -23.86
N ASP A 43 -21.08 1.94 -23.53
CA ASP A 43 -21.06 3.22 -22.81
C ASP A 43 -20.42 3.06 -21.43
N TYR A 44 -20.73 1.96 -20.73
CA TYR A 44 -20.12 1.66 -19.44
C TYR A 44 -18.61 1.44 -19.56
N ARG A 45 -18.15 0.71 -20.58
CA ARG A 45 -16.72 0.50 -20.82
C ARG A 45 -16.01 1.83 -21.08
N GLN A 46 -16.61 2.71 -21.88
CA GLN A 46 -16.05 4.03 -22.14
C GLN A 46 -15.98 4.89 -20.88
N GLU A 47 -17.03 4.89 -20.05
CA GLU A 47 -17.03 5.63 -18.78
C GLU A 47 -15.98 5.08 -17.80
N CYS A 48 -15.83 3.75 -17.71
CA CYS A 48 -14.77 3.14 -16.92
C CYS A 48 -13.38 3.51 -17.42
N LEU A 49 -13.15 3.54 -18.73
CA LEU A 49 -11.87 3.97 -19.30
C LEU A 49 -11.58 5.43 -18.96
N ALA A 50 -12.56 6.33 -19.11
CA ALA A 50 -12.38 7.74 -18.76
C ALA A 50 -12.12 7.92 -17.24
N GLN A 51 -12.78 7.14 -16.38
CA GLN A 51 -12.51 7.15 -14.94
C GLN A 51 -11.10 6.66 -14.60
N LEU A 52 -10.61 5.65 -15.31
CA LEU A 52 -9.25 5.14 -15.15
C LEU A 52 -8.21 6.15 -15.62
N GLU A 53 -8.41 6.77 -16.79
CA GLU A 53 -7.54 7.83 -17.30
C GLU A 53 -7.41 8.99 -16.30
N LEU A 54 -8.53 9.44 -15.72
CA LEU A 54 -8.52 10.48 -14.69
C LEU A 54 -7.74 10.06 -13.43
N LEU A 55 -7.89 8.80 -13.00
CA LEU A 55 -7.14 8.27 -11.86
C LEU A 55 -5.63 8.22 -12.16
N ASP A 56 -5.25 7.81 -13.35
CA ASP A 56 -3.86 7.74 -13.77
C ASP A 56 -3.24 9.14 -13.83
N GLU A 57 -3.95 10.14 -14.35
CA GLU A 57 -3.52 11.55 -14.32
C GLU A 57 -3.26 12.03 -12.88
N TRP A 58 -4.17 11.72 -11.96
CA TRP A 58 -4.02 12.11 -10.55
C TRP A 58 -2.84 11.42 -9.89
N HIS A 59 -2.64 10.12 -10.16
CA HIS A 59 -1.50 9.37 -9.65
C HIS A 59 -0.19 9.92 -10.20
N LEU A 60 -0.11 10.24 -11.50
CA LEU A 60 1.07 10.82 -12.11
C LEU A 60 1.42 12.18 -11.49
N ASN A 61 0.42 13.05 -11.31
CA ASN A 61 0.61 14.34 -10.65
C ASN A 61 1.07 14.18 -9.19
N ALA A 62 0.48 13.24 -8.45
CA ALA A 62 0.91 12.92 -7.08
C ALA A 62 2.35 12.39 -7.03
N LEU A 63 2.74 11.55 -8.00
CA LEU A 63 4.11 11.04 -8.13
C LEU A 63 5.10 12.16 -8.45
N GLU A 64 4.78 13.07 -9.35
CA GLU A 64 5.62 14.22 -9.68
C GLU A 64 5.85 15.10 -8.44
N HIS A 65 4.78 15.46 -7.73
CA HIS A 65 4.88 16.22 -6.49
C HIS A 65 5.71 15.48 -5.43
N HIS A 66 5.54 14.16 -5.31
CA HIS A 66 6.31 13.36 -4.36
C HIS A 66 7.80 13.35 -4.71
N GLN A 67 8.15 13.23 -5.98
CA GLN A 67 9.54 13.31 -6.43
C GLN A 67 10.16 14.66 -6.09
N VAL A 68 9.47 15.76 -6.41
CA VAL A 68 9.93 17.12 -6.05
C VAL A 68 10.10 17.28 -4.54
N TYR A 69 9.19 16.72 -3.75
CA TYR A 69 9.31 16.71 -2.29
C TYR A 69 10.56 15.94 -1.82
N LEU A 70 10.79 14.74 -2.35
CA LEU A 70 11.97 13.94 -2.00
C LEU A 70 13.28 14.64 -2.39
N GLU A 71 13.32 15.31 -3.55
CA GLU A 71 14.48 16.11 -3.94
C GLU A 71 14.74 17.27 -2.98
N HIS A 72 13.69 17.94 -2.51
CA HIS A 72 13.82 18.98 -1.48
C HIS A 72 14.36 18.42 -0.17
N VAL A 73 13.80 17.31 0.32
CA VAL A 73 14.27 16.64 1.54
C VAL A 73 15.74 16.23 1.40
N LYS A 74 16.12 15.65 0.27
CA LYS A 74 17.51 15.26 -0.02
C LYS A 74 18.44 16.47 -0.05
N ARG A 75 18.03 17.57 -0.67
CA ARG A 75 18.81 18.80 -0.74
C ARG A 75 19.02 19.40 0.65
N ASP A 76 17.98 19.46 1.46
CA ASP A 76 18.06 20.02 2.81
C ASP A 76 18.88 19.15 3.76
N TYR A 77 18.80 17.83 3.63
CA TYR A 77 19.69 16.90 4.32
C TYR A 77 21.15 17.13 3.90
N ASN A 78 21.42 17.13 2.60
CA ASN A 78 22.78 17.30 2.07
C ASN A 78 23.39 18.66 2.39
N LYS A 79 22.61 19.74 2.43
CA LYS A 79 23.08 21.07 2.87
C LYS A 79 23.62 21.05 4.30
N LYS A 80 23.07 20.21 5.17
CA LYS A 80 23.52 20.07 6.57
C LYS A 80 24.69 19.10 6.72
N LEU A 81 24.99 18.30 5.70
CA LEU A 81 26.18 17.45 5.70
C LEU A 81 27.42 18.30 5.44
N GLN A 82 28.26 18.44 6.45
CA GLN A 82 29.61 18.95 6.26
C GLN A 82 30.48 17.84 5.70
N HIS A 83 31.13 18.10 4.56
CA HIS A 83 32.13 17.19 4.03
C HIS A 83 33.30 17.08 5.01
N ARG A 84 33.69 15.85 5.37
CA ARG A 84 34.84 15.58 6.23
C ARG A 84 35.79 14.66 5.50
N ASP A 85 37.01 15.13 5.32
CA ASP A 85 38.13 14.32 4.86
C ASP A 85 38.67 13.51 6.02
N PHE A 86 38.83 12.20 5.84
CA PHE A 86 39.43 11.31 6.82
C PHE A 86 40.80 10.84 6.33
N LYS A 87 41.78 10.80 7.23
CA LYS A 87 43.12 10.29 6.97
C LYS A 87 43.32 8.93 7.61
N VAL A 88 44.30 8.18 7.12
CA VAL A 88 44.71 6.91 7.72
C VAL A 88 45.16 7.17 9.16
N GLY A 89 44.46 6.57 10.13
CA GLY A 89 44.68 6.76 11.57
C GLY A 89 43.55 7.48 12.30
N ASP A 90 42.60 8.08 11.59
CA ASP A 90 41.45 8.75 12.21
C ASP A 90 40.43 7.72 12.74
N LEU A 91 40.00 7.91 13.99
CA LEU A 91 38.92 7.12 14.59
C LEU A 91 37.56 7.68 14.16
N VAL A 92 36.77 6.88 13.44
CA VAL A 92 35.43 7.22 12.99
C VAL A 92 34.40 6.24 13.54
N LEU A 93 33.26 6.79 13.98
CA LEU A 93 32.10 6.00 14.37
C LEU A 93 31.45 5.45 13.10
N LYS A 94 31.48 4.12 12.95
CA LYS A 94 30.77 3.41 11.90
C LYS A 94 29.47 2.85 12.45
N GLU A 95 28.39 3.08 11.73
CA GLU A 95 27.12 2.42 12.03
C GLU A 95 27.27 0.90 11.79
N ASN A 96 26.97 0.10 12.82
CA ASN A 96 27.06 -1.35 12.74
C ASN A 96 25.82 -1.92 12.04
N GLN A 97 25.95 -2.31 10.78
CA GLN A 97 24.88 -2.92 9.99
C GLN A 97 24.56 -4.38 10.38
N ASN A 98 25.27 -4.95 11.36
CA ASN A 98 25.19 -6.38 11.73
C ASN A 98 24.35 -6.67 12.99
N VAL A 99 23.64 -5.69 13.55
CA VAL A 99 22.90 -5.89 14.82
C VAL A 99 21.57 -6.65 14.61
N THR A 100 21.07 -6.78 13.38
CA THR A 100 19.74 -7.35 13.12
C THR A 100 19.72 -8.84 12.79
N THR A 101 20.87 -9.53 12.68
CA THR A 101 20.92 -10.97 12.32
C THR A 101 21.30 -11.90 13.48
N LEU A 102 21.21 -11.45 14.74
CA LEU A 102 21.68 -12.22 15.89
C LEU A 102 20.61 -12.93 16.73
N GLU A 103 19.43 -13.21 16.21
CA GLU A 103 18.61 -14.30 16.76
C GLU A 103 17.84 -14.97 15.63
N TRP A 104 18.33 -16.11 15.14
CA TRP A 104 17.60 -17.31 14.64
C TRP A 104 18.62 -18.28 14.04
N SER A 105 19.67 -18.61 14.81
CA SER A 105 20.48 -19.79 14.53
C SER A 105 20.90 -20.41 15.85
N GLN A 106 19.98 -21.17 16.45
CA GLN A 106 20.29 -22.40 17.16
C GLN A 106 19.06 -23.32 17.17
N ARG A 107 19.33 -24.57 16.78
CA ARG A 107 18.52 -25.80 16.85
C ARG A 107 17.53 -26.10 15.73
#